data_AF-A0ABC9Y988-F1
#
_entry.id   AF-A0ABC9Y988-F1
#
_cell.length_a   1.000
_cell.length_b   1.000
_cell.length_c   1.000
_cell.angle_alpha   90.00
_cell.angle_beta   90.00
_cell.angle_gamma   90.00
#
_symmetry.space_group_name_H-M   'P 1'
#
loop_
_entity.id
_entity.type
_entity.pdbx_description
1 polymer ?
#
loop_
_entity_poly.entity_id
_entity_poly.type
_entity_poly.pdbx_seq_one_letter_code
_entity_poly.pdbx_strand_id
1 'polypeptide(L)' 'MEQLILGVINKHVEEKKVIGSGQHGFTKGKSCLTNLIAFYDGMTGWVDEGRAVDVVYVHFSKAFDTVSHHVLIRQA' A
#
# COMPACT_ATOMS: atom_id res chain seq x y z
N MET A 1 -19.63 -12.74 -9.77
CA MET A 1 -19.86 -11.28 -9.84
C MET A 1 -18.70 -10.52 -9.19
N GLU A 2 -18.32 -10.84 -7.96
CA GLU A 2 -17.20 -10.18 -7.26
C GLU A 2 -15.86 -10.24 -8.03
N GLN A 3 -15.50 -11.39 -8.61
CA GLN A 3 -14.26 -11.51 -9.41
C GLN A 3 -14.27 -10.65 -10.68
N LEU A 4 -15.46 -10.40 -11.26
CA LEU A 4 -15.60 -9.51 -12.41
C LEU A 4 -15.37 -8.05 -11.97
N ILE A 5 -15.99 -7.65 -10.86
CA ILE A 5 -15.83 -6.32 -10.27
C ILE A 5 -14.36 -6.09 -9.88
N LEU A 6 -13.72 -7.08 -9.25
CA LEU A 6 -12.30 -7.05 -8.90
C LEU A 6 -11.44 -6.84 -10.15
N GLY A 7 -11.73 -7.53 -11.26
CA GLY A 7 -11.03 -7.33 -12.52
C GLY A 7 -11.12 -5.89 -13.04
N VAL A 8 -12.31 -5.30 -12.99
CA VAL A 8 -12.54 -3.90 -13.39
C VAL A 8 -11.81 -2.93 -12.47
N ILE A 9 -11.87 -3.13 -11.15
CA ILE A 9 -11.19 -2.29 -10.15
C ILE A 9 -9.67 -2.36 -10.32
N ASN A 10 -9.10 -3.56 -10.50
CA ASN A 10 -7.66 -3.73 -10.68
C ASN A 10 -7.18 -2.97 -11.92
N LYS A 11 -7.90 -3.09 -13.04
CA LYS A 11 -7.59 -2.34 -14.26
C LYS A 11 -7.59 -0.83 -14.01
N HIS A 12 -8.62 -0.32 -13.34
CA HIS A 12 -8.72 1.10 -13.01
C HIS A 12 -7.55 1.58 -12.13
N VAL A 13 -7.25 0.82 -11.07
CA VAL A 13 -6.19 1.13 -10.11
C VAL A 13 -4.82 1.18 -10.79
N GLU A 14 -4.56 0.24 -11.72
CA GLU A 14 -3.34 0.20 -12.53
C GLU A 14 -3.25 1.39 -13.49
N GLU A 15 -4.30 1.64 -14.29
CA GLU A 15 -4.33 2.71 -15.29
C GLU A 15 -4.19 4.10 -14.67
N LYS A 16 -4.87 4.34 -13.55
CA LYS A 16 -4.81 5.61 -12.82
C LYS A 16 -3.64 5.72 -11.85
N LYS A 17 -2.83 4.67 -11.67
CA LYS A 17 -1.70 4.63 -10.72
C LYS A 17 -2.12 5.02 -9.31
N VAL A 18 -3.29 4.56 -8.86
CA VAL A 18 -3.86 4.89 -7.54
C VAL A 18 -2.97 4.36 -6.41
N ILE A 19 -2.33 3.21 -6.64
CA ILE A 19 -1.48 2.55 -5.65
C ILE A 19 -0.01 2.92 -5.89
N GLY A 20 0.63 3.47 -4.86
CA GLY A 20 2.05 3.82 -4.89
C GLY A 20 2.97 2.59 -4.92
N SER A 21 4.19 2.77 -5.43
CA SER A 21 5.19 1.70 -5.54
C SER A 21 5.57 1.05 -4.21
N GLY A 22 5.46 1.78 -3.10
CA GLY A 22 5.70 1.27 -1.74
C GLY A 22 4.58 0.39 -1.17
N GLN A 23 3.39 0.36 -1.76
CA GLN A 23 2.31 -0.51 -1.29
C GLN A 23 2.62 -1.97 -1.61
N HIS A 24 2.55 -2.81 -0.59
CA HIS A 24 2.77 -4.26 -0.70
C HIS A 24 1.51 -5.08 -0.41
N GLY A 25 0.63 -4.57 0.46
CA GLY A 25 -0.65 -5.23 0.75
C GLY A 25 -1.51 -5.35 -0.51
N PHE A 26 -2.18 -6.50 -0.66
CA PHE A 26 -3.13 -6.78 -1.74
C PHE A 26 -2.58 -6.55 -3.16
N THR A 27 -1.25 -6.55 -3.34
CA THR A 27 -0.61 -6.28 -4.63
C THR A 27 0.02 -7.56 -5.17
N LYS A 28 -0.30 -7.92 -6.41
CA LYS A 28 0.24 -9.13 -7.06
C LYS A 28 1.77 -9.07 -7.10
N GLY A 29 2.42 -10.18 -6.73
CA GLY A 29 3.88 -10.30 -6.75
C GLY A 29 4.60 -9.61 -5.59
N LYS A 30 3.88 -9.02 -4.64
CA LYS A 30 4.44 -8.42 -3.42
C LYS A 30 3.98 -9.21 -2.19
N SER A 31 4.87 -9.39 -1.24
CA SER A 31 4.62 -10.11 0.01
C SER A 31 5.00 -9.26 1.23
N CYS A 32 4.63 -9.74 2.42
CA CYS A 32 5.09 -9.15 3.68
C CYS A 32 6.63 -9.16 3.79
N LEU A 33 7.27 -10.21 3.26
CA LEU A 33 8.73 -10.34 3.28
C LEU A 33 9.39 -9.28 2.37
N THR A 34 8.91 -9.13 1.14
CA THR A 34 9.46 -8.11 0.23
C THR A 34 9.24 -6.69 0.75
N ASN A 35 8.14 -6.46 1.48
CA ASN A 35 7.89 -5.19 2.17
C ASN A 35 8.96 -4.92 3.23
N LEU A 36 9.26 -5.93 4.06
CA LEU A 36 10.26 -5.80 5.11
C LEU A 36 11.67 -5.58 4.54
N ILE A 37 12.01 -6.30 3.47
CA ILE A 37 13.28 -6.12 2.76
C ILE A 37 13.40 -4.70 2.21
N ALA A 38 12.40 -4.21 1.48
CA ALA A 38 12.42 -2.86 0.91
C ALA A 38 12.48 -1.76 1.99
N PHE A 39 11.81 -1.99 3.11
CA PHE A 39 11.84 -1.09 4.26
C PHE A 39 13.24 -1.02 4.89
N TYR A 40 13.85 -2.17 5.20
CA TYR A 40 15.20 -2.20 5.77
C TYR A 40 16.24 -1.63 4.81
N ASP A 41 16.19 -1.98 3.52
CA ASP A 41 17.11 -1.46 2.51
C ASP A 41 17.15 0.07 2.49
N GLY A 42 15.98 0.71 2.51
CA GLY A 42 15.87 2.17 2.59
C GLY A 42 16.43 2.74 3.90
N MET A 43 16.11 2.12 5.04
CA MET A 43 16.63 2.57 6.33
C MET A 43 18.14 2.40 6.45
N THR A 44 18.69 1.25 6.04
CA THR A 44 20.12 0.97 6.12
C THR A 44 20.91 1.92 5.24
N GLY A 45 20.40 2.26 4.05
CA GLY A 45 21.03 3.28 3.20
C GLY A 45 21.15 4.64 3.90
N TRP A 46 20.13 5.06 4.66
CA TRP A 46 20.20 6.32 5.42
C TRP A 46 21.15 6.22 6.61
N VAL A 47 21.16 5.08 7.31
CA VAL A 47 22.09 4.83 8.42
C VAL A 47 23.55 4.83 7.94
N ASP A 48 23.83 4.21 6.80
CA ASP A 48 25.17 4.15 6.20
C ASP A 48 25.70 5.53 5.81
N GLU A 49 24.80 6.45 5.44
CA GLU A 49 25.12 7.87 5.21
C GLU A 49 25.28 8.68 6.51
N GLY A 50 25.13 8.05 7.68
CA GLY A 50 25.21 8.71 8.99
C GLY A 50 23.99 9.56 9.33
N ARG A 51 22.85 9.36 8.64
CA ARG A 51 21.60 10.08 8.94
C ARG A 51 20.86 9.41 10.09
N ALA A 52 20.24 10.23 10.94
CA ALA A 52 19.31 9.72 11.94
C ALA A 52 18.04 9.18 11.25
N VAL A 53 17.55 8.04 11.72
CA VAL A 53 16.35 7.37 11.20
C VAL A 53 15.40 7.09 12.34
N ASP A 54 14.16 7.58 12.21
CA ASP A 54 13.04 7.29 13.11
C ASP A 54 11.90 6.65 12.31
N VAL A 55 11.14 5.77 12.95
CA VAL A 55 10.04 5.02 12.31
C VAL A 55 8.76 5.20 13.09
N VAL A 56 7.68 5.56 12.38
CA VAL A 56 6.33 5.65 12.96
C VAL A 56 5.45 4.56 12.34
N TYR A 57 5.03 3.61 13.16
CA TYR A 57 4.05 2.60 12.76
C TYR A 57 2.64 3.10 13.07
N VAL A 58 1.80 3.19 12.03
CA VAL A 58 0.40 3.60 12.14
C VAL A 58 -0.54 2.46 11.75
N HIS A 59 -1.73 2.46 12.33
CA HIS A 59 -2.76 1.47 12.05
C HIS A 59 -4.16 2.11 12.10
N PHE A 60 -5.06 1.66 11.23
CA PHE A 60 -6.47 2.08 11.23
C PHE A 60 -7.33 1.11 12.04
N SER A 61 -8.00 1.60 13.09
CA SER A 61 -8.99 0.80 13.81
C SER A 61 -10.17 0.46 12.88
N LYS A 62 -10.49 -0.83 12.75
CA LYS A 62 -11.61 -1.33 11.92
C LYS A 62 -11.62 -0.73 10.50
N ALA A 63 -10.49 -0.78 9.81
CA ALA A 63 -10.29 -0.11 8.53
C ALA A 63 -11.40 -0.41 7.50
N PHE A 64 -11.81 -1.67 7.35
CA PHE A 64 -12.84 -2.04 6.37
C PHE A 64 -14.26 -1.66 6.80
N ASP A 65 -14.54 -1.58 8.10
CA ASP A 65 -15.86 -1.22 8.61
C ASP A 65 -16.09 0.31 8.63
N THR A 66 -15.01 1.08 8.64
CA THR A 66 -15.05 2.54 8.86
C THR A 66 -14.84 3.37 7.59
N VAL A 67 -14.60 2.73 6.44
CA VAL A 67 -14.44 3.42 5.17
C VAL A 67 -15.75 4.07 4.75
N SER A 68 -15.71 5.38 4.55
CA SER A 68 -16.84 6.15 4.01
C SER A 68 -17.17 5.74 2.57
N HIS A 69 -18.42 5.32 2.33
CA HIS A 69 -18.91 5.01 0.99
C HIS A 69 -18.84 6.20 0.02
N HIS A 70 -19.12 7.43 0.49
CA HIS A 70 -19.08 8.61 -0.38
C HIS A 70 -17.66 8.94 -0.83
N VAL A 71 -16.66 8.73 0.03
CA VAL A 71 -15.24 8.91 -0.34
C VAL A 71 -14.82 7.80 -1.28
N LEU A 72 -15.15 6.54 -0.96
CA LEU A 72 -14.75 5.38 -1.74
C LEU A 72 -15.25 5.46 -3.19
N ILE A 73 -16.52 5.80 -3.39
CA ILE A 73 -17.13 5.90 -4.73
C ILE A 73 -16.54 7.06 -5.54
N ARG A 74 -16.15 8.16 -4.89
CA ARG A 74 -15.49 9.29 -5.57
C ARG A 74 -14.09 8.96 -6.06
N GLN A 75 -13.42 8.01 -5.42
CA GLN A 75 -12.05 7.58 -5.77
C GLN A 75 -12.02 6.36 -6.72
N ALA A 76 -13.13 5.62 -6.81
CA ALA A 76 -13.35 4.53 -7.76
C ALA A 76 -13.59 5.03 -9.19
#